data_AF-A0A6I4Z5W2-F1
#
_entry.id   AF-A0A6I4Z5W2-F1
#
_cell.length_a   1.000
_cell.length_b   1.000
_cell.length_c   1.000
_cell.angle_alpha   90.00
_cell.angle_beta   90.00
_cell.angle_gamma   90.00
#
_symmetry.space_group_name_H-M   'P 1'
#
loop_
_entity.id
_entity.type
_entity.pdbx_description
1 polymer ?
#
loop_
_entity_poly.entity_id
_entity_poly.type
_entity_poly.pdbx_seq_one_letter_code
_entity_poly.pdbx_strand_id
1 'polypeptide(L)'
;MAFGFISNTRAGIDLGTANILVFVQGQGIVVNEPSVVARHNRDDAIVAVGAEARMMQGRTPGALSIIRPMRQGVIADYLTTEAMMRYFIGVVTGRFNLIRPEIMVTVPAGVTSVEQRAVRDAAEQAGARRPAHLVPE
;
A
#
# COMPACT_ATOMS: atom_id res chain seq x y z
N MET A 1 11.41 -0.63 22.58
CA MET A 1 11.77 -2.06 22.70
C MET A 1 11.06 -2.80 21.58
N ALA A 2 11.81 -3.36 20.62
CA ALA A 2 11.24 -4.11 19.50
C ALA A 2 11.06 -5.56 19.93
N PHE A 3 9.83 -5.96 20.24
CA PHE A 3 9.49 -7.37 20.35
C PHE A 3 9.42 -7.94 18.93
N GLY A 4 10.53 -8.55 18.50
CA GLY A 4 10.55 -9.44 17.35
C GLY A 4 9.84 -10.73 17.73
N PHE A 5 8.50 -10.73 17.67
CA PHE A 5 7.77 -11.98 17.52
C PHE A 5 7.71 -12.29 16.04
N ILE A 6 8.03 -13.53 15.68
CA ILE A 6 7.54 -14.12 14.45
C ILE A 6 6.00 -14.08 14.55
N SER A 7 5.37 -13.02 14.03
CA SER A 7 3.94 -12.78 14.20
C SER A 7 3.21 -13.05 12.89
N ASN A 8 2.19 -13.91 12.94
CA ASN A 8 1.24 -14.07 11.84
C ASN A 8 0.31 -12.83 11.80
N THR A 9 0.82 -11.71 11.29
CA THR A 9 0.07 -10.45 11.22
C THR A 9 -1.16 -10.63 10.33
N ARG A 10 -2.32 -10.23 10.84
CA ARG A 10 -3.59 -10.18 10.11
C ARG A 10 -4.03 -8.73 10.01
N ALA A 11 -4.16 -8.21 8.78
CA ALA A 11 -4.43 -6.80 8.55
C ALA A 11 -5.44 -6.57 7.42
N GLY A 12 -6.21 -5.49 7.55
CA GLY A 12 -7.05 -4.93 6.51
C GLY A 12 -6.38 -3.67 5.93
N ILE A 13 -6.38 -3.54 4.61
CA ILE A 13 -5.88 -2.37 3.90
C ILE A 13 -7.04 -1.74 3.13
N ASP A 14 -7.26 -0.46 3.34
CA ASP A 14 -8.16 0.34 2.52
C ASP A 14 -7.34 1.16 1.51
N LEU A 15 -7.40 0.80 0.22
CA LEU A 15 -6.67 1.47 -0.85
C LEU A 15 -7.44 2.67 -1.41
N GLY A 16 -7.80 3.60 -0.53
CA GLY A 16 -8.54 4.78 -0.90
C GLY A 16 -7.79 5.68 -1.91
N THR A 17 -8.54 6.39 -2.74
CA THR A 17 -8.00 7.33 -3.74
C THR A 17 -7.26 8.51 -3.08
N ALA A 18 -7.69 8.90 -1.88
CA ALA A 18 -7.12 10.03 -1.15
C ALA A 18 -6.13 9.59 -0.07
N ASN A 19 -6.50 8.59 0.72
CA ASN A 19 -5.72 8.08 1.83
C ASN A 19 -5.75 6.55 1.82
N ILE A 20 -4.70 5.97 2.39
CA ILE A 20 -4.62 4.56 2.71
C ILE A 20 -4.74 4.38 4.21
N LEU A 21 -5.56 3.41 4.61
CA LEU A 21 -5.67 3.00 6.01
C LEU A 21 -5.20 1.56 6.15
N VAL A 22 -4.48 1.27 7.23
CA VAL A 22 -4.15 -0.11 7.60
C VAL A 22 -4.64 -0.39 9.00
N PHE A 23 -5.53 -1.36 9.11
CA PHE A 23 -6.01 -1.92 10.36
C PHE A 23 -5.25 -3.21 10.67
N VAL A 24 -4.75 -3.37 11.89
CA VAL A 24 -4.12 -4.62 12.36
C VAL A 24 -5.00 -5.23 13.44
N GLN A 25 -5.27 -6.54 13.32
CA GLN A 25 -6.07 -7.25 14.31
C GLN A 25 -5.46 -7.12 15.71
N GLY A 26 -6.27 -6.64 16.66
CA GLY A 26 -5.86 -6.42 18.05
C GLY A 26 -5.13 -5.09 18.31
N GLN A 27 -4.83 -4.29 17.27
CA GLN A 27 -4.20 -2.97 17.42
C GLN A 27 -5.08 -1.82 16.92
N GLY A 28 -6.02 -2.08 16.02
CA GLY A 28 -6.83 -1.01 15.42
C GLY A 28 -6.18 -0.43 14.18
N ILE A 29 -6.50 0.82 13.84
CA ILE A 29 -5.90 1.55 12.72
C ILE A 29 -4.51 2.01 13.12
N VAL A 30 -3.49 1.51 12.42
CA VAL A 30 -2.07 1.80 12.68
C VAL A 30 -1.43 2.66 11.59
N VAL A 31 -2.08 2.78 10.43
CA VAL A 31 -1.69 3.67 9.33
C VAL A 31 -2.91 4.47 8.89
N ASN A 32 -2.73 5.77 8.69
CA ASN A 32 -3.66 6.67 8.02
C ASN A 32 -2.83 7.73 7.28
N GLU A 33 -2.52 7.46 6.01
CA GLU A 33 -1.53 8.22 5.24
C GLU A 33 -2.10 8.63 3.87
N PRO A 34 -1.70 9.76 3.29
CA PRO A 34 -2.09 10.12 1.93
C PRO A 34 -1.67 9.05 0.90
N SER A 35 -2.54 8.71 -0.06
CA SER A 35 -2.25 7.76 -1.14
C SER A 35 -1.39 8.39 -2.24
N VAL A 36 -0.17 8.77 -1.89
CA VAL A 36 0.79 9.42 -2.78
C VAL A 36 2.18 8.81 -2.64
N VAL A 37 2.91 8.82 -3.74
CA VAL A 37 4.28 8.31 -3.84
C VAL A 37 5.13 9.33 -4.57
N ALA A 38 6.32 9.61 -4.03
CA ALA A 38 7.34 10.39 -4.71
C ALA A 38 8.29 9.41 -5.41
N ARG A 39 8.42 9.57 -6.73
CA ARG A 39 9.23 8.70 -7.58
C ARG A 39 10.26 9.51 -8.33
N HIS A 40 11.48 9.00 -8.43
CA HIS A 40 12.54 9.63 -9.19
C HIS A 40 12.31 9.45 -10.70
N ASN A 41 12.42 10.52 -11.47
CA ASN A 41 12.04 10.53 -12.90
C ASN A 41 13.00 9.74 -13.80
N ARG A 42 14.22 9.48 -13.34
CA ARG A 42 15.28 8.83 -14.15
C ARG A 42 15.21 7.31 -14.13
N ASP A 43 14.95 6.74 -12.96
CA ASP A 43 15.14 5.32 -12.64
C ASP A 43 13.94 4.72 -11.91
N ASP A 44 12.84 5.47 -11.83
CA ASP A 44 11.60 5.10 -11.15
C ASP A 44 11.76 4.70 -9.68
N ALA A 45 12.89 5.09 -9.06
CA ALA A 45 13.15 4.80 -7.66
C ALA A 45 12.13 5.49 -6.75
N ILE A 46 11.58 4.74 -5.79
CA ILE A 46 10.65 5.26 -4.80
C ILE A 46 11.45 6.03 -3.76
N VAL A 47 11.16 7.32 -3.62
CA VAL A 47 11.86 8.22 -2.71
C VAL A 47 11.11 8.35 -1.39
N ALA A 48 9.80 8.50 -1.46
CA ALA A 48 8.94 8.63 -0.30
C ALA A 48 7.53 8.13 -0.60
N VAL A 49 6.78 7.81 0.46
CA VAL A 49 5.37 7.38 0.41
C VAL A 49 4.61 8.16 1.47
N GLY A 50 3.31 8.39 1.29
CA GLY A 50 2.48 9.00 2.32
C GLY A 50 2.73 10.50 2.50
N ALA A 51 2.68 10.95 3.76
CA ALA A 51 2.87 12.36 4.11
C ALA A 51 4.21 12.92 3.63
N GLU A 52 5.28 12.12 3.66
CA GLU A 52 6.59 12.55 3.19
C GLU A 52 6.58 12.87 1.68
N ALA A 53 5.99 12.00 0.87
CA ALA A 53 5.80 12.26 -0.56
C ALA A 53 4.88 13.47 -0.80
N ARG A 54 3.82 13.63 0.01
CA ARG A 54 2.92 14.78 -0.09
C ARG A 54 3.64 16.11 0.19
N MET A 55 4.55 16.14 1.15
CA MET A 55 5.32 17.36 1.49
C MET A 55 6.25 17.81 0.36
N MET A 56 6.67 16.89 -0.50
CA MET A 56 7.51 17.19 -1.68
C MET A 56 6.70 17.82 -2.83
N GLN A 57 5.36 17.74 -2.79
CA GLN A 57 4.51 18.27 -3.86
C GLN A 57 4.70 19.79 -4.02
N GLY A 58 5.02 20.23 -5.24
CA GLY A 58 5.27 21.63 -5.56
C GLY A 58 6.59 22.19 -5.00
N ARG A 59 7.41 21.36 -4.33
CA ARG A 59 8.70 21.75 -3.74
C ARG A 59 9.91 21.12 -4.41
N THR A 60 9.69 20.19 -5.34
CA THR A 60 10.76 19.48 -6.04
C THR A 60 10.75 19.79 -7.54
N PRO A 61 11.57 20.73 -8.03
CA PRO A 61 11.64 21.00 -9.46
C PRO A 61 12.36 19.86 -10.21
N GLY A 62 11.67 19.26 -11.19
CA GLY A 62 12.24 18.46 -12.28
C GLY A 62 12.75 17.04 -11.98
N ALA A 63 13.16 16.75 -10.75
CA ALA A 63 13.77 15.45 -10.40
C ALA A 63 12.77 14.36 -9.99
N LEU A 64 11.66 14.74 -9.33
CA LEU A 64 10.68 13.79 -8.79
C LEU A 64 9.30 14.00 -9.41
N SER A 65 8.57 12.91 -9.57
CA SER A 65 7.13 12.89 -9.84
C SER A 65 6.38 12.52 -8.57
N ILE A 66 5.33 13.30 -8.26
CA ILE A 66 4.38 12.95 -7.20
C ILE A 66 3.18 12.26 -7.85
N ILE A 67 3.00 10.99 -7.55
CA ILE A 67 2.04 10.11 -8.20
C ILE A 67 0.95 9.72 -7.20
N ARG A 68 -0.31 9.81 -7.63
CA ARG A 68 -1.46 9.16 -6.97
C ARG A 68 -1.76 7.88 -7.74
N PRO A 69 -1.39 6.70 -7.21
CA PRO A 69 -1.47 5.48 -8.00
C PRO A 69 -2.87 4.84 -8.00
N MET A 70 -3.78 5.36 -7.16
CA MET A 70 -5.19 4.98 -7.12
C MET A 70 -6.07 6.08 -7.71
N ARG A 71 -7.11 5.71 -8.46
CA ARG A 71 -8.11 6.63 -9.00
C ARG A 71 -9.49 5.98 -8.95
N GLN A 72 -10.48 6.64 -8.35
CA GLN A 72 -11.86 6.11 -8.23
C GLN A 72 -11.92 4.70 -7.62
N GLY A 73 -11.04 4.43 -6.66
CA GLY A 73 -10.96 3.12 -5.97
C GLY A 73 -10.30 2.00 -6.77
N VAL A 74 -9.75 2.29 -7.96
CA VAL A 74 -9.03 1.31 -8.79
C VAL A 74 -7.56 1.71 -8.97
N ILE A 75 -6.73 0.72 -9.32
CA ILE A 75 -5.30 0.91 -9.56
C ILE A 75 -5.12 1.60 -10.92
N ALA A 76 -4.58 2.82 -10.91
CA ALA A 76 -4.22 3.58 -12.10
C ALA A 76 -2.74 3.43 -12.48
N ASP A 77 -1.87 3.13 -11.51
CA ASP A 77 -0.46 2.81 -11.72
C ASP A 77 -0.08 1.60 -10.87
N TYR A 78 0.08 0.45 -11.53
CA TYR A 78 0.32 -0.82 -10.84
C TYR A 78 1.65 -0.85 -10.08
N LEU A 79 2.75 -0.43 -10.71
CA LEU A 79 4.09 -0.50 -10.08
C LEU A 79 4.16 0.42 -8.87
N THR A 80 3.57 1.61 -8.99
CA THR A 80 3.52 2.58 -7.89
C THR A 80 2.59 2.09 -6.76
N THR A 81 1.44 1.47 -7.06
CA THR A 81 0.57 0.87 -6.04
C THR A 81 1.26 -0.29 -5.32
N GLU A 82 1.90 -1.21 -6.06
CA GLU A 82 2.62 -2.34 -5.47
C GLU A 82 3.72 -1.86 -4.52
N ALA A 83 4.49 -0.84 -4.92
CA ALA A 83 5.52 -0.25 -4.07
C ALA A 83 4.95 0.42 -2.81
N MET A 84 3.85 1.16 -2.96
CA MET A 84 3.13 1.78 -1.84
C MET A 84 2.60 0.72 -0.87
N MET A 85 1.97 -0.34 -1.38
CA MET A 85 1.49 -1.45 -0.56
C MET A 85 2.64 -2.15 0.16
N ARG A 86 3.76 -2.40 -0.52
CA ARG A 86 4.95 -3.03 0.07
C ARG A 86 5.49 -2.21 1.23
N TYR A 87 5.54 -0.88 1.08
CA TYR A 87 5.94 0.03 2.14
C TYR A 87 5.05 -0.15 3.38
N PHE A 88 3.72 -0.07 3.22
CA PHE A 88 2.80 -0.16 4.37
C PHE A 88 2.68 -1.55 4.99
N ILE A 89 2.78 -2.61 4.18
CA ILE A 89 2.92 -3.98 4.69
C ILE A 89 4.21 -4.10 5.52
N GLY A 90 5.31 -3.53 5.04
CA GLY A 90 6.57 -3.47 5.78
C GLY A 90 6.45 -2.72 7.12
N VAL A 91 5.71 -1.61 7.16
CA VAL A 91 5.46 -0.85 8.40
C VAL A 91 4.77 -1.72 9.45
N VAL A 92 3.74 -2.49 9.07
CA VAL A 92 2.96 -3.29 10.04
C VAL A 92 3.57 -4.65 10.36
N THR A 93 4.46 -5.16 9.52
CA THR A 93 5.14 -6.45 9.76
C THR A 93 6.52 -6.29 10.39
N GLY A 94 7.13 -5.12 10.27
CA GLY A 94 8.48 -4.86 10.74
C GLY A 94 9.57 -5.42 9.81
N ARG A 95 10.80 -4.98 10.06
CA ARG A 95 11.96 -5.20 9.17
C ARG A 95 12.40 -6.66 9.01
N PHE A 96 12.09 -7.53 9.97
CA PHE A 96 12.63 -8.90 10.05
C PHE A 96 11.55 -9.98 9.96
N ASN A 97 10.41 -9.69 9.33
CA ASN A 97 9.34 -10.65 9.24
C ASN A 97 9.64 -11.77 8.22
N LEU A 98 9.71 -13.00 8.70
CA LEU A 98 9.93 -14.21 7.89
C LEU A 98 8.61 -14.85 7.40
N ILE A 99 7.46 -14.47 7.99
CA ILE A 99 6.14 -15.03 7.66
C ILE A 99 5.32 -13.99 6.91
N ARG A 100 4.87 -14.31 5.70
CA ARG A 100 3.98 -13.40 4.95
C ARG A 100 2.65 -13.17 5.71
N PRO A 101 2.22 -11.92 5.92
CA PRO A 101 1.00 -11.60 6.66
C PRO A 101 -0.27 -11.98 5.88
N GLU A 102 -1.36 -12.24 6.60
CA GLU A 102 -2.71 -12.33 6.02
C GLU A 102 -3.26 -10.93 5.77
N ILE A 103 -3.49 -10.58 4.50
CA ILE A 103 -3.98 -9.26 4.11
C ILE A 103 -5.36 -9.38 3.46
N MET A 104 -6.27 -8.52 3.91
CA MET A 104 -7.55 -8.24 3.27
C MET A 104 -7.49 -6.84 2.66
N VAL A 105 -8.00 -6.64 1.46
CA VAL A 105 -8.00 -5.34 0.77
C VAL A 105 -9.42 -4.97 0.36
N THR A 106 -9.83 -3.72 0.61
CA THR A 106 -11.11 -3.20 0.12
C THR A 106 -11.08 -3.00 -1.40
N VAL A 107 -12.22 -3.21 -2.05
CA VAL A 107 -12.42 -2.87 -3.46
C VAL A 107 -13.83 -2.29 -3.66
N PRO A 108 -14.03 -1.35 -4.59
CA PRO A 108 -15.36 -0.78 -4.84
C PRO A 108 -16.38 -1.87 -5.25
N ALA A 109 -17.65 -1.75 -4.83
CA ALA A 109 -18.68 -2.75 -5.16
C ALA A 109 -18.87 -3.02 -6.67
N GLY A 110 -18.60 -2.02 -7.51
CA GLY A 110 -18.69 -2.11 -8.99
C GLY A 110 -17.40 -2.49 -9.71
N VAL A 111 -16.36 -2.91 -8.98
CA VAL A 111 -15.04 -3.22 -9.55
C VAL A 111 -15.10 -4.40 -10.52
N THR A 112 -14.42 -4.29 -11.66
CA THR A 112 -14.35 -5.37 -12.65
C THR A 112 -13.44 -6.51 -12.18
N SER A 113 -13.58 -7.70 -12.76
CA SER A 113 -12.73 -8.86 -12.44
C SER A 113 -11.24 -8.62 -12.73
N VAL A 114 -10.93 -7.79 -13.73
CA VAL A 114 -9.55 -7.39 -14.08
C VAL A 114 -8.96 -6.49 -13.00
N GLU A 115 -9.72 -5.51 -12.52
CA GLU A 115 -9.30 -4.61 -11.44
C GLU A 115 -9.16 -5.35 -10.10
N GLN A 116 -10.10 -6.26 -9.78
CA GLN A 116 -9.97 -7.13 -8.60
C GLN A 116 -8.68 -7.96 -8.66
N ARG A 117 -8.36 -8.52 -9.83
CA ARG A 117 -7.12 -9.25 -10.03
C ARG A 117 -5.90 -8.37 -9.81
N ALA A 118 -5.89 -7.15 -10.37
CA ALA A 118 -4.79 -6.21 -10.19
C ALA A 118 -4.55 -5.87 -8.71
N VAL A 119 -5.62 -5.67 -7.92
CA VAL A 119 -5.50 -5.39 -6.47
C VAL A 119 -4.95 -6.59 -5.72
N ARG A 120 -5.44 -7.80 -6.01
CA ARG A 120 -4.94 -9.03 -5.40
C ARG A 120 -3.46 -9.25 -5.73
N ASP A 121 -3.09 -9.13 -7.00
CA ASP A 121 -1.72 -9.33 -7.47
C ASP A 121 -0.79 -8.31 -6.81
N ALA A 122 -1.19 -7.04 -6.72
CA ALA A 122 -0.42 -6.00 -6.04
C ALA A 122 -0.20 -6.33 -4.55
N ALA A 123 -1.22 -6.81 -3.84
CA ALA A 123 -1.09 -7.22 -2.43
C ALA A 123 -0.11 -8.38 -2.25
N GLU A 124 -0.24 -9.41 -3.08
CA GLU A 124 0.59 -10.62 -3.02
C GLU A 124 2.04 -10.32 -3.38
N GLN A 125 2.28 -9.50 -4.40
CA GLN A 125 3.62 -9.06 -4.80
C GLN A 125 4.24 -8.11 -3.77
N ALA A 126 3.42 -7.33 -3.08
CA ALA A 126 3.85 -6.49 -1.96
C ALA A 126 4.23 -7.27 -0.70
N GLY A 127 3.97 -8.59 -0.66
CA GLY A 127 4.42 -9.48 0.41
C GLY A 127 3.31 -10.17 1.20
N ALA A 128 2.03 -9.97 0.84
CA ALA A 128 0.93 -10.68 1.46
C ALA A 128 0.99 -12.19 1.22
N ARG A 129 0.43 -12.97 2.15
CA ARG A 129 0.23 -14.41 1.98
C ARG A 129 -0.76 -14.65 0.84
N ARG A 130 -0.49 -15.67 0.01
CA ARG A 130 -1.39 -16.08 -1.07
C ARG A 130 -2.42 -17.10 -0.55
N PRO A 131 -3.71 -16.97 -0.92
CA PRO A 131 -4.28 -15.83 -1.64
C PRO A 131 -4.48 -14.61 -0.71
N ALA A 132 -4.27 -13.40 -1.24
CA ALA A 132 -4.77 -12.20 -0.57
C ALA A 132 -6.30 -12.15 -0.67
N HIS A 133 -6.99 -11.60 0.33
CA HIS A 133 -8.46 -11.54 0.34
C HIS A 133 -8.96 -10.17 -0.13
N LEU A 134 -10.08 -10.15 -0.86
CA LEU A 134 -10.73 -8.91 -1.27
C LEU A 134 -12.08 -8.78 -0.56
N VAL A 135 -12.41 -7.57 -0.14
CA VAL A 135 -13.67 -7.24 0.55
C VAL A 135 -14.34 -6.10 -0.21
N PRO A 136 -15.57 -6.26 -0.71
CA PRO A 136 -16.31 -5.15 -1.29
C PRO A 136 -16.59 -4.06 -0.23
N GLU A 137 -16.41 -2.79 -0.61
CA GLU A 137 -16.91 -1.62 0.13
C GLU A 137 -18.44 -1.63 0.27
#